data_AF-A0A2C9KNE8-F1
#
_entry.id   AF-A0A2C9KNE8-F1
#
_cell.length_a   1.000
_cell.length_b   1.000
_cell.length_c   1.000
_cell.angle_alpha   90.00
_cell.angle_beta   90.00
_cell.angle_gamma   90.00
#
_symmetry.space_group_name_H-M   'P 1'
#
loop_
_entity.id
_entity.type
_entity.pdbx_description
1 polymer ?
#
loop_
_entity_poly.entity_id
_entity_poly.type
_entity_poly.pdbx_seq_one_letter_code
_entity_poly.pdbx_strand_id
1 'polypeptide(L)'
;MKPAPSIHLSAWEKDYLSSPHVSSPQDIASPIHSTIELMTPLGINSSLVMGSEVKFKVTLFNYKKELRTEGGDQINVWITSDDPKASVAADVVDNRNGTYTALTRLPWCGKVKVMAVIAHHREMFRMDFYTQRIFKASYLFAGSFVNDQVAEFTPCSPLPYIPGHAREELCNLTELNGEPWYCARPVKVKFLNCSHFSGTRRFNNFDNLPLSETETWLRAINRTNTPLHIASNISLNVIPDETSTETTLPLPKLRCDERNLSSTFDDTNSCGYFYKDEWRPFTCQLPPLNSSSIVQCLSKRKVCLFFCSKYF
;
A
#
# COMPACT_ATOMS: atom_id res chain seq x y z
N MET A 1 11.76 -17.90 24.64
CA MET A 1 10.34 -17.47 24.54
C MET A 1 10.30 -16.19 23.71
N LYS A 2 9.69 -16.21 22.53
CA LYS A 2 9.35 -14.95 21.83
C LYS A 2 8.41 -14.16 22.74
N PRO A 3 8.60 -12.84 22.91
CA PRO A 3 7.69 -12.05 23.72
C PRO A 3 6.26 -12.22 23.19
N ALA A 4 5.30 -12.36 24.10
CA ALA A 4 3.88 -12.34 23.74
C ALA A 4 3.60 -11.07 22.91
N PRO A 5 2.78 -11.13 21.84
CA PRO A 5 2.43 -9.95 21.08
C PRO A 5 1.89 -8.91 22.06
N SER A 6 2.53 -7.74 22.11
CA SER A 6 2.21 -6.72 23.09
C SER A 6 0.71 -6.40 23.04
N ILE A 7 0.05 -6.48 24.20
CA ILE A 7 -1.30 -5.95 24.41
C ILE A 7 -1.30 -4.42 24.14
N HIS A 8 -0.11 -3.80 24.10
CA HIS A 8 0.09 -2.41 23.70
C HIS A 8 -0.18 -2.19 22.21
N LEU A 9 -1.15 -1.32 21.92
CA LEU A 9 -1.33 -0.71 20.61
C LEU A 9 -0.14 0.21 20.33
N SER A 10 0.42 0.12 19.12
CA SER A 10 1.35 1.14 18.62
C SER A 10 0.66 2.50 18.51
N ALA A 11 1.42 3.59 18.48
CA ALA A 11 0.86 4.94 18.43
C ALA A 11 -0.03 5.16 17.20
N TRP A 12 0.36 4.62 16.03
CA TRP A 12 -0.42 4.73 14.80
C TRP A 12 -1.68 3.86 14.82
N GLU A 13 -1.67 2.66 15.41
CA GLU A 13 -2.90 1.87 15.58
C GLU A 13 -3.91 2.60 16.46
N LYS A 14 -3.45 3.26 17.52
CA LYS A 14 -4.33 4.06 18.41
C LYS A 14 -4.98 5.21 17.66
N ASP A 15 -4.27 5.86 16.75
CA ASP A 15 -4.76 6.97 15.94
C ASP A 15 -5.93 6.57 15.04
N TYR A 16 -5.86 5.41 14.38
CA TYR A 16 -7.01 4.90 13.63
C TYR A 16 -8.12 4.42 14.55
N LEU A 17 -7.81 3.59 15.55
CA LEU A 17 -8.82 2.93 16.39
C LEU A 17 -9.54 3.88 17.36
N SER A 18 -9.03 5.09 17.58
CA SER A 18 -9.73 6.13 18.35
C SER A 18 -10.92 6.72 17.60
N SER A 19 -10.91 6.68 16.26
CA SER A 19 -12.04 7.10 15.44
C SER A 19 -13.20 6.11 15.54
N PRO A 20 -14.46 6.61 15.54
CA PRO A 20 -15.62 5.73 15.47
C PRO A 20 -15.63 4.95 14.15
N HIS A 21 -16.40 3.86 14.13
CA HIS A 21 -16.66 3.16 12.87
C HIS A 21 -17.38 4.06 11.88
N VAL A 22 -17.11 3.87 10.59
CA VAL A 22 -17.77 4.64 9.55
C VAL A 22 -19.23 4.22 9.46
N SER A 23 -20.12 5.20 9.67
CA SER A 23 -21.57 4.98 9.66
C SER A 23 -22.18 5.32 8.31
N SER A 24 -21.63 6.28 7.57
CA SER A 24 -22.15 6.71 6.28
C SER A 24 -21.07 6.80 5.19
N PRO A 25 -21.33 6.31 3.97
CA PRO A 25 -20.48 6.56 2.80
C PRO A 25 -20.31 8.06 2.49
N GLN A 26 -21.21 8.91 2.99
CA GLN A 26 -21.15 10.34 2.73
C GLN A 26 -20.03 11.04 3.50
N ASP A 27 -19.53 10.42 4.57
CA ASP A 27 -18.57 11.03 5.49
C ASP A 27 -17.11 10.77 5.08
N ILE A 28 -16.86 9.78 4.22
CA ILE A 28 -15.50 9.44 3.74
C ILE A 28 -14.99 10.47 2.74
N ALA A 29 -13.66 10.50 2.53
CA ALA A 29 -13.04 11.37 1.54
C ALA A 29 -13.59 11.12 0.13
N SER A 30 -13.96 12.20 -0.56
CA SER A 30 -14.55 12.20 -1.88
C SER A 30 -13.54 12.68 -2.92
N PRO A 31 -13.12 11.85 -3.88
CA PRO A 31 -12.14 12.25 -4.89
C PRO A 31 -12.66 13.37 -5.80
N ILE A 32 -13.98 13.44 -6.02
CA ILE A 32 -14.62 14.43 -6.90
C ILE A 32 -14.75 15.82 -6.25
N HIS A 33 -14.67 15.91 -4.93
CA HIS A 33 -14.77 17.18 -4.19
C HIS A 33 -13.43 17.62 -3.60
N SER A 34 -12.50 16.68 -3.45
CA SER A 34 -11.12 16.97 -3.05
C SER A 34 -10.39 17.77 -4.11
N THR A 35 -9.39 18.54 -3.69
CA THR A 35 -8.62 19.43 -4.58
C THR A 35 -7.13 19.21 -4.43
N ILE A 36 -6.39 19.55 -5.48
CA ILE A 36 -4.93 19.69 -5.46
C ILE A 36 -4.54 21.07 -5.99
N GLU A 37 -3.61 21.72 -5.31
CA GLU A 37 -3.17 23.08 -5.61
C GLU A 37 -1.64 23.14 -5.65
N LEU A 38 -1.09 23.88 -6.61
CA LEU A 38 0.33 24.22 -6.64
C LEU A 38 0.65 25.25 -5.55
N MET A 39 1.59 24.93 -4.68
CA MET A 39 2.07 25.84 -3.62
C MET A 39 3.38 26.54 -4.01
N THR A 40 4.17 25.95 -4.89
CA THR A 40 5.42 26.57 -5.36
C THR A 40 5.12 27.74 -6.29
N PRO A 41 5.66 28.95 -6.03
CA PRO A 41 5.55 30.07 -6.94
C PRO A 41 6.15 29.75 -8.31
N LEU A 42 5.47 30.18 -9.37
CA LEU A 42 5.99 30.05 -10.72
C LEU A 42 7.00 31.17 -11.01
N GLY A 43 8.06 30.80 -11.73
CA GLY A 43 9.04 31.75 -12.22
C GLY A 43 8.58 32.48 -13.49
N ILE A 44 9.57 33.00 -14.22
CA ILE A 44 9.35 33.73 -15.48
C ILE A 44 8.57 32.86 -16.46
N ASN A 45 7.63 33.46 -17.19
CA ASN A 45 6.76 32.78 -18.16
C ASN A 45 5.98 31.59 -17.60
N SER A 46 5.64 31.62 -16.31
CA SER A 46 4.89 30.54 -15.64
C SER A 46 5.61 29.18 -15.68
N SER A 47 6.95 29.21 -15.61
CA SER A 47 7.80 28.02 -15.68
C SER A 47 8.51 27.72 -14.35
N LEU A 48 8.97 26.48 -14.21
CA LEU A 48 9.82 26.01 -13.12
C LEU A 48 11.14 25.50 -13.70
N VAL A 49 12.21 25.62 -12.93
CA VAL A 49 13.54 25.18 -13.37
C VAL A 49 13.74 23.70 -13.05
N MET A 50 14.32 22.94 -13.98
CA MET A 50 14.70 21.55 -13.75
C MET A 50 15.58 21.43 -12.50
N GLY A 51 15.31 20.42 -11.68
CA GLY A 51 16.02 20.18 -10.43
C GLY A 51 15.47 20.97 -9.25
N SER A 52 14.56 21.92 -9.46
CA SER A 52 13.85 22.60 -8.37
C SER A 52 12.87 21.67 -7.67
N GLU A 53 12.61 21.97 -6.40
CA GLU A 53 11.58 21.32 -5.60
C GLU A 53 10.23 21.98 -5.86
N VAL A 54 9.21 21.16 -6.06
CA VAL A 54 7.82 21.59 -6.26
C VAL A 54 6.94 21.00 -5.17
N LYS A 55 6.09 21.85 -4.61
CA LYS A 55 5.19 21.55 -3.50
C LYS A 55 3.74 21.73 -3.95
N PHE A 56 2.91 20.76 -3.57
CA PHE A 56 1.47 20.79 -3.76
C PHE A 56 0.76 20.62 -2.42
N LYS A 57 -0.44 21.19 -2.32
CA LYS A 57 -1.37 20.93 -1.23
C LYS A 57 -2.55 20.15 -1.77
N VAL A 58 -2.84 19.01 -1.16
CA VAL A 58 -4.07 18.25 -1.38
C VAL A 58 -5.01 18.56 -0.21
N THR A 59 -6.26 18.90 -0.51
CA THR A 59 -7.28 19.17 0.50
C THR A 59 -8.43 18.19 0.29
N LEU A 60 -8.72 17.37 1.30
CA LEU A 60 -9.79 16.38 1.20
C LEU A 60 -11.12 16.95 1.67
N PHE A 61 -12.16 16.68 0.90
CA PHE A 61 -13.55 16.94 1.26
C PHE A 61 -14.32 15.63 1.25
N ASN A 62 -15.36 15.51 2.08
CA ASN A 62 -16.27 14.37 2.03
C ASN A 62 -17.32 14.53 0.90
N TYR A 63 -18.21 13.55 0.74
CA TYR A 63 -19.26 13.62 -0.29
C TYR A 63 -20.35 14.66 0.01
N LYS A 64 -20.41 15.17 1.24
CA LYS A 64 -21.22 16.34 1.62
C LYS A 64 -20.55 17.68 1.32
N LYS A 65 -19.33 17.66 0.74
CA LYS A 65 -18.48 18.83 0.47
C LYS A 65 -17.98 19.54 1.74
N GLU A 66 -17.93 18.83 2.85
CA GLU A 66 -17.37 19.32 4.11
C GLU A 66 -15.88 19.00 4.14
N LEU A 67 -15.09 19.94 4.66
CA LEU A 67 -13.65 19.76 4.83
C LEU A 67 -13.40 18.59 5.80
N ARG A 68 -12.53 17.66 5.41
CA ARG A 68 -12.07 16.61 6.32
C ARG A 68 -11.27 17.26 7.45
N THR A 69 -11.56 16.90 8.69
CA THR A 69 -10.92 17.49 9.88
C THR A 69 -9.75 16.68 10.41
N GLU A 70 -9.51 15.52 9.82
CA GLU A 70 -8.49 14.57 10.27
C GLU A 70 -7.77 13.94 9.07
N GLY A 71 -6.53 13.49 9.29
CA GLY A 71 -5.72 12.79 8.30
C GLY A 71 -5.88 11.26 8.31
N GLY A 72 -4.87 10.55 7.84
CA GLY A 72 -4.78 9.08 7.84
C GLY A 72 -5.18 8.40 6.54
N ASP A 73 -5.58 9.16 5.52
CA ASP A 73 -5.80 8.62 4.18
C ASP A 73 -4.44 8.41 3.48
N GLN A 74 -4.33 7.36 2.66
CA GLN A 74 -3.17 7.18 1.81
C GLN A 74 -3.37 7.96 0.51
N ILE A 75 -2.63 9.05 0.35
CA ILE A 75 -2.66 9.89 -0.85
C ILE A 75 -1.39 9.66 -1.65
N ASN A 76 -1.52 9.44 -2.96
CA ASN A 76 -0.38 9.40 -3.88
C ASN A 76 -0.48 10.59 -4.83
N VAL A 77 0.63 11.30 -5.00
CA VAL A 77 0.77 12.39 -5.97
C VAL A 77 1.99 12.11 -6.83
N TRP A 78 1.88 12.33 -8.14
CA TRP A 78 3.00 12.19 -9.05
C TRP A 78 2.89 13.17 -10.21
N ILE A 79 4.04 13.44 -10.82
CA ILE A 79 4.15 14.26 -12.02
C ILE A 79 4.43 13.33 -13.20
N THR A 80 3.83 13.60 -14.36
CA THR A 80 3.98 12.76 -15.56
C THR A 80 4.04 13.59 -16.85
N SER A 81 4.72 13.04 -17.86
CA SER A 81 4.75 13.52 -19.24
C SER A 81 4.57 12.35 -20.21
N ASP A 82 3.63 12.48 -21.15
CA ASP A 82 3.37 11.45 -22.17
C ASP A 82 4.56 11.31 -23.12
N ASP A 83 5.21 12.42 -23.46
CA ASP A 83 6.50 12.48 -24.17
C ASP A 83 7.46 13.31 -23.29
N PRO A 84 8.56 12.75 -22.76
CA PRO A 84 9.26 11.53 -23.19
C PRO A 84 8.91 10.28 -22.38
N LYS A 85 7.65 10.07 -21.98
CA LYS A 85 7.24 8.99 -21.06
C LYS A 85 8.04 9.02 -19.76
N ALA A 86 7.82 10.09 -19.01
CA ALA A 86 8.52 10.35 -17.77
C ALA A 86 7.54 10.49 -16.62
N SER A 87 7.92 10.02 -15.43
CA SER A 87 7.10 10.18 -14.24
C SER A 87 7.96 10.23 -12.98
N VAL A 88 7.53 11.01 -11.98
CA VAL A 88 8.18 11.07 -10.67
C VAL A 88 7.12 11.13 -9.58
N ALA A 89 7.26 10.29 -8.56
CA ALA A 89 6.40 10.30 -7.39
C ALA A 89 6.76 11.45 -6.44
N ALA A 90 5.77 11.97 -5.73
CA ALA A 90 5.97 12.93 -4.65
C ALA A 90 5.94 12.24 -3.29
N ASP A 91 6.74 12.78 -2.38
CA ASP A 91 6.68 12.51 -0.96
C ASP A 91 5.46 13.22 -0.37
N VAL A 92 4.51 12.45 0.14
CA VAL A 92 3.27 12.98 0.70
C VAL A 92 3.31 12.92 2.22
N VAL A 93 3.18 14.08 2.85
CA VAL A 93 3.09 14.26 4.30
C VAL A 93 1.64 14.57 4.67
N ASP A 94 1.09 13.79 5.60
CA ASP A 94 -0.22 14.03 6.19
C ASP A 94 -0.12 15.12 7.27
N ASN A 95 -0.83 16.24 7.09
CA ASN A 95 -0.86 17.35 8.04
C ASN A 95 -1.85 17.14 9.20
N ARG A 96 -2.48 15.95 9.27
CA ARG A 96 -3.40 15.50 10.33
C ARG A 96 -4.68 16.31 10.48
N ASN A 97 -5.04 17.08 9.47
CA ASN A 97 -6.20 17.97 9.47
C ASN A 97 -7.00 17.91 8.16
N GLY A 98 -6.95 16.76 7.47
CA GLY A 98 -7.56 16.55 6.16
C GLY A 98 -6.82 17.19 4.98
N THR A 99 -5.67 17.82 5.24
CA THR A 99 -4.77 18.31 4.19
C THR A 99 -3.48 17.52 4.16
N TYR A 100 -2.88 17.45 2.96
CA TYR A 100 -1.64 16.74 2.71
C TYR A 100 -0.69 17.63 1.92
N THR A 101 0.59 17.56 2.23
CA THR A 101 1.64 18.27 1.50
C THR A 101 2.43 17.27 0.67
N ALA A 102 2.39 17.43 -0.65
CA ALA A 102 3.15 16.60 -1.58
C ALA A 102 4.38 17.38 -2.07
N LEU A 103 5.56 16.75 -2.02
CA LEU A 103 6.84 17.34 -2.35
C LEU A 103 7.59 16.46 -3.36
N THR A 104 8.11 17.03 -4.43
CA THR A 104 8.98 16.28 -5.34
C THR A 104 9.98 17.20 -6.03
N ARG A 105 10.98 16.60 -6.65
CA ARG A 105 11.98 17.30 -7.47
C ARG A 105 11.68 17.11 -8.95
N LEU A 106 11.78 18.17 -9.74
CA LEU A 106 11.51 18.11 -11.19
C LEU A 106 12.71 17.53 -11.96
N PRO A 107 12.66 16.29 -12.48
CA PRO A 107 13.86 15.62 -13.02
C PRO A 107 14.09 15.82 -14.51
N TRP A 108 13.14 16.43 -15.22
CA TRP A 108 13.22 16.62 -16.66
C TRP A 108 12.52 17.90 -17.10
N CYS A 109 12.94 18.42 -18.26
CA CYS A 109 12.34 19.57 -18.92
C CYS A 109 11.15 19.17 -19.78
N GLY A 110 10.26 20.14 -20.01
CA GLY A 110 9.09 20.01 -20.87
C GLY A 110 7.78 20.22 -20.12
N LYS A 111 6.69 19.93 -20.83
CA LYS A 111 5.34 20.05 -20.29
C LYS A 111 5.03 18.84 -19.42
N VAL A 112 4.60 19.10 -18.19
CA VAL A 112 4.23 18.05 -17.23
C VAL A 112 2.78 18.23 -16.77
N LYS A 113 2.15 17.12 -16.38
CA LYS A 113 0.85 17.06 -15.72
C LYS A 113 1.03 16.55 -14.30
N VAL A 114 0.21 17.05 -13.38
CA VAL A 114 0.19 16.57 -11.98
C VAL A 114 -1.02 15.67 -11.78
N MET A 115 -0.80 14.52 -11.17
CA MET A 115 -1.83 13.53 -10.87
C MET A 115 -1.91 13.31 -9.37
N ALA A 116 -3.12 13.10 -8.86
CA ALA A 116 -3.36 12.80 -7.45
C ALA A 116 -4.48 11.77 -7.31
N VAL A 117 -4.32 10.83 -6.38
CA VAL A 117 -5.34 9.82 -6.05
C VAL A 117 -5.45 9.63 -4.56
N ILE A 118 -6.66 9.30 -4.11
CA ILE A 118 -6.89 8.70 -2.80
C ILE A 118 -6.67 7.19 -2.98
N ALA A 119 -5.50 6.68 -2.60
CA ALA A 119 -5.18 5.27 -2.73
C ALA A 119 -5.98 4.42 -1.74
N HIS A 120 -6.04 4.87 -0.47
CA HIS A 120 -6.83 4.21 0.57
C HIS A 120 -7.45 5.24 1.51
N HIS A 121 -8.69 5.01 1.91
CA HIS A 121 -9.37 5.80 2.93
C HIS A 121 -8.89 5.42 4.33
N ARG A 122 -8.81 6.39 5.24
CA ARG A 122 -8.46 6.11 6.65
C ARG A 122 -9.43 5.13 7.31
N GLU A 123 -10.71 5.17 6.92
CA GLU A 123 -11.76 4.33 7.47
C GLU A 123 -11.52 2.85 7.13
N MET A 124 -10.85 2.60 6.00
CA MET A 124 -10.43 1.26 5.62
C MET A 124 -9.34 0.74 6.56
N PHE A 125 -8.31 1.55 6.84
CA PHE A 125 -7.26 1.18 7.79
C PHE A 125 -7.84 0.91 9.18
N ARG A 126 -8.75 1.78 9.65
CA ARG A 126 -9.49 1.57 10.90
C ARG A 126 -10.22 0.22 10.93
N MET A 127 -10.98 -0.08 9.89
CA MET A 127 -11.74 -1.33 9.75
C MET A 127 -10.82 -2.56 9.69
N ASP A 128 -9.74 -2.48 8.92
CA ASP A 128 -8.77 -3.57 8.77
C ASP A 128 -8.02 -3.83 10.09
N PHE A 129 -7.57 -2.80 10.81
CA PHE A 129 -6.91 -2.96 12.10
C PHE A 129 -7.87 -3.50 13.17
N TYR A 130 -9.11 -3.03 13.20
CA TYR A 130 -10.13 -3.58 14.10
C TYR A 130 -10.36 -5.07 13.80
N THR A 131 -10.55 -5.43 12.54
CA THR A 131 -10.76 -6.81 12.09
C THR A 131 -9.57 -7.69 12.43
N GLN A 132 -8.34 -7.25 12.13
CA GLN A 132 -7.12 -7.98 12.51
C GLN A 132 -6.99 -8.14 14.02
N ARG A 133 -7.43 -7.17 14.82
CA ARG A 133 -7.33 -7.28 16.29
C ARG A 133 -8.33 -8.28 16.87
N ILE A 134 -9.55 -8.32 16.35
CA ILE A 134 -10.60 -9.27 16.78
C ILE A 134 -10.33 -10.68 16.26
N PHE A 135 -10.09 -10.83 14.96
CA PHE A 135 -9.98 -12.13 14.31
C PHE A 135 -8.56 -12.66 14.19
N LYS A 136 -7.55 -11.83 14.48
CA LYS A 136 -6.12 -12.15 14.31
C LYS A 136 -5.76 -12.56 12.87
N ALA A 137 -6.59 -12.16 11.92
CA ALA A 137 -6.41 -12.41 10.50
C ALA A 137 -7.15 -11.34 9.69
N SER A 138 -6.59 -10.96 8.53
CA SER A 138 -7.29 -10.13 7.52
C SER A 138 -8.22 -10.96 6.62
N TYR A 139 -7.98 -12.27 6.58
CA TYR A 139 -8.70 -13.24 5.76
C TYR A 139 -9.04 -14.46 6.60
N LEU A 140 -10.18 -15.08 6.30
CA LEU A 140 -10.56 -16.35 6.88
C LEU A 140 -9.95 -17.44 6.02
N PHE A 141 -9.27 -18.38 6.67
CA PHE A 141 -8.74 -19.56 6.03
C PHE A 141 -9.54 -20.75 6.51
N ALA A 142 -9.78 -21.73 5.64
CA ALA A 142 -10.29 -23.01 6.07
C ALA A 142 -9.45 -24.14 5.49
N GLY A 143 -9.28 -25.17 6.30
CA GLY A 143 -8.53 -26.37 6.00
C GLY A 143 -9.47 -27.36 5.35
N SER A 144 -9.01 -27.98 4.28
CA SER A 144 -9.73 -29.05 3.61
C SER A 144 -9.31 -30.38 4.24
N PHE A 145 -10.30 -31.16 4.67
CA PHE A 145 -10.12 -32.51 5.18
C PHE A 145 -10.88 -33.47 4.27
N VAL A 146 -10.16 -34.36 3.61
CA VAL A 146 -10.71 -35.18 2.52
C VAL A 146 -10.21 -36.61 2.64
N ASN A 147 -11.12 -37.56 2.43
CA ASN A 147 -10.81 -38.94 2.10
C ASN A 147 -11.69 -39.38 0.93
N ASP A 148 -11.65 -40.67 0.58
CA ASP A 148 -12.39 -41.20 -0.58
C ASP A 148 -13.92 -41.14 -0.44
N GLN A 149 -14.44 -40.89 0.76
CA GLN A 149 -15.88 -40.95 1.07
C GLN A 149 -16.49 -39.56 1.32
N VAL A 150 -15.77 -38.68 1.99
CA VAL A 150 -16.27 -37.38 2.45
C VAL A 150 -15.22 -36.29 2.38
N ALA A 151 -15.71 -35.05 2.20
CA ALA A 151 -14.94 -33.83 2.37
C ALA A 151 -15.59 -32.92 3.41
N GLU A 152 -14.75 -32.17 4.12
CA GLU A 152 -15.16 -31.13 5.06
C GLU A 152 -14.16 -29.96 5.05
N PHE A 153 -14.66 -28.75 5.32
CA PHE A 153 -13.83 -27.57 5.50
C PHE A 153 -14.07 -27.01 6.90
N THR A 154 -12.98 -26.71 7.62
CA THR A 154 -13.04 -26.14 8.97
C THR A 154 -12.10 -24.94 9.08
N PRO A 155 -12.44 -23.92 9.89
CA PRO A 155 -11.63 -22.70 9.99
C PRO A 155 -10.19 -23.00 10.45
N CYS A 156 -9.23 -22.23 9.95
CA CYS A 156 -7.82 -22.29 10.30
C CYS A 156 -7.27 -20.92 10.69
N SER A 157 -6.21 -20.94 11.49
CA SER A 157 -5.53 -19.77 12.00
C SER A 157 -4.04 -20.09 12.25
N PRO A 158 -3.14 -19.10 12.08
CA PRO A 158 -1.76 -19.24 12.56
C PRO A 158 -1.67 -19.25 14.10
N LEU A 159 -2.75 -18.90 14.80
CA LEU A 159 -2.84 -18.95 16.26
C LEU A 159 -3.57 -20.22 16.73
N PRO A 160 -3.17 -20.80 17.87
CA PRO A 160 -3.87 -21.93 18.49
C PRO A 160 -5.17 -21.50 19.21
N TYR A 161 -5.90 -20.57 18.60
CA TYR A 161 -7.17 -20.04 19.08
C TYR A 161 -8.04 -19.71 17.87
N ILE A 162 -9.15 -20.43 17.75
CA ILE A 162 -10.15 -20.21 16.70
C ILE A 162 -11.47 -19.97 17.42
N PRO A 163 -12.13 -18.81 17.20
CA PRO A 163 -13.41 -18.52 17.84
C PRO A 163 -14.41 -19.66 17.65
N GLY A 164 -15.03 -20.11 18.75
CA GLY A 164 -15.97 -21.24 18.74
C GLY A 164 -15.34 -22.63 18.85
N HIS A 165 -14.02 -22.75 18.97
CA HIS A 165 -13.32 -24.03 19.14
C HIS A 165 -12.34 -24.00 20.31
N ALA A 166 -12.40 -25.02 21.17
CA ALA A 166 -11.45 -25.20 22.26
C ALA A 166 -10.08 -25.66 21.72
N ARG A 167 -9.00 -25.48 22.48
CA ARG A 167 -7.64 -25.78 22.00
C ARG A 167 -7.46 -27.26 21.67
N GLU A 168 -8.15 -28.12 22.40
CA GLU A 168 -8.14 -29.58 22.29
C GLU A 168 -8.89 -30.05 21.03
N GLU A 169 -9.74 -29.19 20.48
CA GLU A 169 -10.51 -29.41 19.25
C GLU A 169 -9.75 -28.95 18.00
N LEU A 170 -8.48 -28.57 18.13
CA LEU A 170 -7.66 -28.12 17.01
C LEU A 170 -6.72 -29.23 16.51
N CYS A 171 -6.63 -29.35 15.20
CA CYS A 171 -5.53 -30.02 14.52
C CYS A 171 -4.31 -29.09 14.49
N ASN A 172 -3.21 -29.50 15.12
CA ASN A 172 -1.93 -28.81 14.98
C ASN A 172 -1.23 -29.29 13.71
N LEU A 173 -1.14 -28.41 12.72
CA LEU A 173 -0.54 -28.67 11.40
C LEU A 173 0.79 -27.94 11.22
N THR A 174 1.38 -27.45 12.32
CA THR A 174 2.60 -26.63 12.30
C THR A 174 3.76 -27.35 11.63
N GLU A 175 3.95 -28.64 11.88
CA GLU A 175 5.03 -29.43 11.27
C GLU A 175 4.87 -29.53 9.75
N LEU A 176 3.65 -29.75 9.26
CA LEU A 176 3.35 -29.84 7.84
C LEU A 176 3.53 -28.49 7.13
N ASN A 177 3.13 -27.39 7.79
CA ASN A 177 3.16 -26.05 7.22
C ASN A 177 4.53 -25.36 7.36
N GLY A 178 5.42 -25.85 8.24
CA GLY A 178 6.71 -25.23 8.55
C GLY A 178 6.63 -23.96 9.42
N GLU A 179 5.42 -23.48 9.70
CA GLU A 179 5.11 -22.31 10.54
C GLU A 179 3.82 -22.60 11.33
N PRO A 180 3.59 -21.93 12.49
CA PRO A 180 2.40 -22.15 13.31
C PRO A 180 1.12 -22.14 12.49
N TRP A 181 0.39 -23.26 12.51
CA TRP A 181 -0.84 -23.43 11.76
C TRP A 181 -1.77 -24.42 12.44
N TYR A 182 -3.00 -23.98 12.69
CA TYR A 182 -4.01 -24.74 13.43
C TYR A 182 -5.32 -24.66 12.68
N CYS A 183 -6.04 -25.79 12.60
CA CYS A 183 -7.37 -25.85 12.02
C CYS A 183 -8.33 -26.51 13.01
N ALA A 184 -9.59 -26.10 13.04
CA ALA A 184 -10.60 -26.81 13.81
C ALA A 184 -10.72 -28.25 13.31
N ARG A 185 -10.90 -29.20 14.23
CA ARG A 185 -11.05 -30.62 13.88
C ARG A 185 -12.36 -30.83 13.08
N PRO A 186 -12.37 -31.71 12.06
CA PRO A 186 -13.59 -32.05 11.34
C PRO A 186 -14.70 -32.53 12.29
N VAL A 187 -15.91 -32.03 12.08
CA VAL A 187 -17.13 -32.42 12.81
C VAL A 187 -17.55 -33.84 12.43
N LYS A 188 -17.29 -34.28 11.19
CA LYS A 188 -17.51 -35.65 10.71
C LYS A 188 -16.46 -36.63 11.27
N VAL A 189 -16.27 -36.64 12.60
CA VAL A 189 -15.22 -37.39 13.32
C VAL A 189 -15.20 -38.90 13.06
N LYS A 190 -16.32 -39.48 12.60
CA LYS A 190 -16.41 -40.90 12.21
C LYS A 190 -15.64 -41.21 10.93
N PHE A 191 -15.43 -40.22 10.06
CA PHE A 191 -14.84 -40.38 8.74
C PHE A 191 -13.55 -39.59 8.57
N LEU A 192 -13.45 -38.42 9.21
CA LEU A 192 -12.33 -37.51 9.07
C LEU A 192 -11.64 -37.27 10.41
N ASN A 193 -10.32 -37.06 10.33
CA ASN A 193 -9.46 -36.69 11.44
C ASN A 193 -8.35 -35.77 10.90
N CYS A 194 -7.42 -35.35 11.76
CA CYS A 194 -6.38 -34.40 11.38
C CYS A 194 -5.40 -34.89 10.29
N SER A 195 -5.21 -36.20 10.13
CA SER A 195 -4.32 -36.74 9.09
C SER A 195 -4.92 -36.65 7.68
N HIS A 196 -6.22 -36.40 7.57
CA HIS A 196 -6.92 -36.20 6.30
C HIS A 196 -6.79 -34.77 5.74
N PHE A 197 -5.99 -33.91 6.38
CA PHE A 197 -5.76 -32.56 5.90
C PHE A 197 -5.07 -32.60 4.52
N SER A 198 -5.67 -31.94 3.53
CA SER A 198 -5.17 -31.91 2.15
C SER A 198 -4.70 -30.52 1.71
N GLY A 199 -5.00 -29.47 2.49
CA GLY A 199 -4.51 -28.12 2.24
C GLY A 199 -5.42 -27.03 2.80
N THR A 200 -4.97 -25.79 2.66
CA THR A 200 -5.71 -24.60 3.11
C THR A 200 -6.29 -23.86 1.90
N ARG A 201 -7.51 -23.35 2.04
CA ARG A 201 -8.08 -22.38 1.11
C ARG A 201 -8.43 -21.09 1.83
N ARG A 202 -8.17 -19.97 1.17
CA ARG A 202 -8.69 -18.67 1.59
C ARG A 202 -10.18 -18.62 1.26
N PHE A 203 -11.01 -18.33 2.26
CA PHE A 203 -12.41 -18.02 2.05
C PHE A 203 -12.53 -16.55 1.67
N ASN A 204 -13.14 -16.30 0.52
CA ASN A 204 -13.43 -14.96 0.05
C ASN A 204 -14.82 -14.46 0.49
N ASN A 205 -15.66 -15.36 1.02
CA ASN A 205 -16.93 -14.97 1.61
C ASN A 205 -16.72 -14.55 3.08
N PHE A 206 -17.04 -13.29 3.35
CA PHE A 206 -16.83 -12.59 4.61
C PHE A 206 -18.14 -12.07 5.21
N ASP A 207 -19.30 -12.58 4.75
CA ASP A 207 -20.63 -12.19 5.26
C ASP A 207 -20.76 -12.35 6.79
N ASN A 208 -19.86 -13.12 7.41
CA ASN A 208 -19.81 -13.36 8.85
C ASN A 208 -18.90 -12.39 9.64
N LEU A 209 -18.22 -11.43 8.99
CA LEU A 209 -17.53 -10.37 9.72
C LEU A 209 -18.59 -9.36 10.22
N PRO A 210 -18.51 -8.91 11.49
CA PRO A 210 -19.43 -7.93 12.06
C PRO A 210 -19.10 -6.51 11.56
N LEU A 211 -19.11 -6.32 10.24
CA LEU A 211 -18.92 -5.02 9.59
C LEU A 211 -20.27 -4.34 9.40
N SER A 212 -20.30 -3.01 9.48
CA SER A 212 -21.48 -2.25 9.07
C SER A 212 -21.71 -2.39 7.56
N GLU A 213 -22.90 -2.02 7.08
CA GLU A 213 -23.18 -1.95 5.64
C GLU A 213 -22.18 -1.02 4.93
N THR A 214 -21.87 0.12 5.56
CA THR A 214 -20.88 1.09 5.06
C THR A 214 -19.46 0.53 5.02
N GLU A 215 -19.03 -0.20 6.06
CA GLU A 215 -17.71 -0.85 6.07
C GLU A 215 -17.61 -1.97 5.02
N THR A 216 -18.70 -2.70 4.80
CA THR A 216 -18.80 -3.73 3.76
C THR A 216 -18.68 -3.11 2.37
N TRP A 217 -19.39 -2.01 2.11
CA TRP A 217 -19.28 -1.23 0.88
C TRP A 217 -17.86 -0.67 0.67
N LEU A 218 -17.27 -0.05 1.71
CA LEU A 218 -15.92 0.52 1.66
C LEU A 218 -14.88 -0.54 1.29
N ARG A 219 -15.03 -1.74 1.84
CA ARG A 219 -14.15 -2.87 1.52
C ARG A 219 -14.34 -3.36 0.09
N ALA A 220 -15.56 -3.33 -0.44
CA ALA A 220 -15.85 -3.74 -1.80
C ALA A 220 -15.24 -2.78 -2.82
N ILE A 221 -15.42 -1.46 -2.65
CA ILE A 221 -14.86 -0.46 -3.58
C ILE A 221 -13.33 -0.47 -3.59
N ASN A 222 -12.69 -0.79 -2.47
CA ASN A 222 -11.23 -0.90 -2.43
C ASN A 222 -10.69 -2.09 -3.24
N ARG A 223 -11.51 -3.13 -3.46
CA ARG A 223 -11.11 -4.32 -4.25
C ARG A 223 -11.26 -4.13 -5.75
N THR A 224 -11.94 -3.07 -6.21
CA THR A 224 -12.15 -2.86 -7.65
C THR A 224 -10.92 -2.29 -8.36
N ASN A 225 -9.82 -2.02 -7.65
CA ASN A 225 -8.58 -1.40 -8.16
C ASN A 225 -8.85 -0.14 -9.00
N THR A 226 -9.95 0.57 -8.73
CA THR A 226 -10.28 1.80 -9.44
C THR A 226 -9.55 2.95 -8.77
N PRO A 227 -8.59 3.62 -9.43
CA PRO A 227 -7.90 4.73 -8.81
C PRO A 227 -8.89 5.87 -8.55
N LEU A 228 -8.97 6.33 -7.30
CA LEU A 228 -9.85 7.44 -6.92
C LEU A 228 -9.18 8.77 -7.24
N HIS A 229 -9.22 9.14 -8.52
CA HIS A 229 -8.57 10.34 -9.04
C HIS A 229 -9.18 11.63 -8.49
N ILE A 230 -8.32 12.44 -7.89
CA ILE A 230 -8.62 13.83 -7.57
C ILE A 230 -8.42 14.63 -8.86
N ALA A 231 -9.42 15.43 -9.24
CA ALA A 231 -9.34 16.25 -10.43
C ALA A 231 -8.15 17.22 -10.34
N SER A 232 -7.32 17.25 -11.39
CA SER A 232 -6.15 18.12 -11.49
C SER A 232 -6.13 18.78 -12.85
N ASN A 233 -6.11 20.11 -12.86
CA ASN A 233 -5.91 20.94 -14.05
C ASN A 233 -4.51 21.57 -14.07
N ILE A 234 -3.60 21.07 -13.22
CA ILE A 234 -2.26 21.62 -13.08
C ILE A 234 -1.38 21.08 -14.23
N SER A 235 -0.99 21.99 -15.12
CA SER A 235 0.06 21.75 -16.12
C SER A 235 1.19 22.75 -15.90
N LEU A 236 2.41 22.24 -15.81
CA LEU A 236 3.61 23.04 -15.56
C LEU A 236 4.54 22.92 -16.76
N ASN A 237 5.30 23.98 -17.02
CA ASN A 237 6.39 23.95 -17.97
C ASN A 237 7.72 23.94 -17.20
N VAL A 238 8.53 22.92 -17.42
CA VAL A 238 9.84 22.79 -16.80
C VAL A 238 10.92 23.17 -17.81
N ILE A 239 11.75 24.15 -17.46
CA ILE A 239 12.83 24.65 -18.33
C ILE A 239 14.20 24.23 -17.78
N PRO A 240 15.22 24.12 -18.62
CA PRO A 240 16.58 23.89 -18.14
C PRO A 240 17.05 25.06 -17.27
N ASP A 241 18.05 24.79 -16.43
CA ASP A 241 18.80 25.85 -15.77
C ASP A 241 19.54 26.71 -16.80
N GLU A 242 19.71 28.01 -16.56
CA GLU A 242 20.29 28.97 -17.52
C GLU A 242 21.70 28.57 -17.98
N THR A 243 22.40 27.80 -17.14
CA THR A 243 23.76 27.32 -17.38
C THR A 243 23.83 25.98 -18.13
N SER A 244 22.69 25.35 -18.40
CA SER A 244 22.61 23.97 -18.90
C SER A 244 21.76 23.85 -20.15
N THR A 245 22.19 22.99 -21.07
CA THR A 245 21.39 22.55 -22.23
C THR A 245 20.74 21.18 -22.00
N GLU A 246 20.98 20.58 -20.83
CA GLU A 246 20.44 19.26 -20.49
C GLU A 246 18.94 19.33 -20.24
N THR A 247 18.24 18.29 -20.69
CA THR A 247 16.78 18.17 -20.57
C THR A 247 16.34 17.18 -19.48
N THR A 248 17.30 16.58 -18.79
CA THR A 248 17.07 15.71 -17.63
C THR A 248 18.22 15.85 -16.64
N LEU A 249 17.93 15.55 -15.38
CA LEU A 249 18.97 15.50 -14.35
C LEU A 249 20.05 14.47 -14.71
N PRO A 250 21.32 14.77 -14.42
CA PRO A 250 22.40 13.83 -14.63
C PRO A 250 22.23 12.61 -13.73
N LEU A 251 22.64 11.45 -14.23
CA LEU A 251 22.67 10.23 -13.42
C LEU A 251 23.65 10.38 -12.25
N PRO A 252 23.35 9.80 -11.08
CA PRO A 252 24.28 9.76 -9.96
C PRO A 252 25.58 9.05 -10.35
N LYS A 253 26.72 9.49 -9.80
CA LYS A 253 28.03 8.88 -10.05
C LYS A 253 28.34 7.70 -9.13
N LEU A 254 27.78 7.71 -7.92
CA LEU A 254 27.98 6.65 -6.94
C LEU A 254 27.24 5.39 -7.38
N ARG A 255 27.91 4.25 -7.43
CA ARG A 255 27.24 2.99 -7.75
C ARG A 255 26.42 2.48 -6.57
N CYS A 256 25.28 1.85 -6.84
CA CYS A 256 24.40 1.39 -5.78
C CYS A 256 25.02 0.30 -4.87
N ASP A 257 26.00 -0.47 -5.36
CA ASP A 257 26.74 -1.47 -4.57
C ASP A 257 27.85 -0.86 -3.68
N GLU A 258 28.23 0.39 -3.95
CA GLU A 258 29.18 1.18 -3.15
C GLU A 258 28.47 2.08 -2.14
N ARG A 259 27.15 2.19 -2.24
CA ARG A 259 26.33 3.00 -1.34
C ARG A 259 26.30 2.37 0.05
N ASN A 260 26.55 3.19 1.08
CA ASN A 260 26.41 2.73 2.47
C ASN A 260 24.94 2.36 2.75
N LEU A 261 24.71 1.13 3.20
CA LEU A 261 23.38 0.62 3.56
C LEU A 261 22.68 1.51 4.59
N SER A 262 23.40 2.15 5.52
CA SER A 262 22.76 3.03 6.51
C SER A 262 22.07 4.23 5.87
N SER A 263 22.53 4.69 4.70
CA SER A 263 21.93 5.83 4.01
C SER A 263 20.56 5.53 3.42
N THR A 264 20.16 4.26 3.31
CA THR A 264 18.81 3.91 2.81
C THR A 264 17.72 4.11 3.87
N PHE A 265 18.08 4.31 5.14
CA PHE A 265 17.11 4.62 6.20
C PHE A 265 16.59 6.06 6.11
N ASP A 266 17.33 6.94 5.42
CA ASP A 266 16.96 8.34 5.20
C ASP A 266 16.33 8.56 3.81
N ASP A 267 16.18 7.51 3.00
CA ASP A 267 15.50 7.60 1.71
C ASP A 267 14.02 7.94 1.90
N THR A 268 13.54 8.92 1.15
CA THR A 268 12.12 9.24 1.08
C THR A 268 11.42 8.34 0.05
N ASN A 269 10.10 8.47 -0.11
CA ASN A 269 9.37 7.69 -1.12
C ASN A 269 9.72 8.12 -2.56
N SER A 270 10.33 9.30 -2.76
CA SER A 270 10.83 9.76 -4.05
C SER A 270 12.25 9.25 -4.35
N CYS A 271 12.45 7.93 -4.42
CA CYS A 271 13.78 7.33 -4.65
C CYS A 271 14.35 7.53 -6.07
N GLY A 272 13.54 7.99 -7.01
CA GLY A 272 13.90 8.10 -8.43
C GLY A 272 12.72 8.52 -9.29
N TYR A 273 12.93 8.44 -10.60
CA TYR A 273 11.95 8.82 -11.62
C TYR A 273 12.06 7.91 -12.84
N PHE A 274 10.98 7.78 -13.59
CA PHE A 274 11.02 7.23 -14.94
C PHE A 274 11.33 8.33 -15.94
N TYR A 275 12.12 8.02 -16.94
CA TYR A 275 12.38 8.88 -18.10
C TYR A 275 12.66 8.00 -19.32
N LYS A 276 11.89 8.18 -20.40
CA LYS A 276 11.95 7.30 -21.59
C LYS A 276 11.69 5.83 -21.25
N ASP A 277 10.70 5.57 -20.39
CA ASP A 277 10.36 4.24 -19.86
C ASP A 277 11.49 3.55 -19.05
N GLU A 278 12.56 4.26 -18.69
CA GLU A 278 13.66 3.73 -17.88
C GLU A 278 13.62 4.29 -16.45
N TRP A 279 13.75 3.41 -15.46
CA TRP A 279 13.88 3.82 -14.06
C TRP A 279 15.27 4.41 -13.77
N ARG A 280 15.29 5.60 -13.18
CA ARG A 280 16.51 6.36 -12.83
C ARG A 280 16.47 6.74 -11.34
N PRO A 281 17.29 6.11 -10.49
CA PRO A 281 17.39 6.50 -9.09
C PRO A 281 18.05 7.87 -8.92
N PHE A 282 17.69 8.62 -7.88
CA PHE A 282 18.31 9.91 -7.58
C PHE A 282 19.64 9.81 -6.85
N THR A 283 19.89 8.72 -6.13
CA THR A 283 21.00 8.63 -5.16
C THR A 283 22.15 7.76 -5.63
N CYS A 284 21.91 6.81 -6.54
CA CYS A 284 22.95 5.91 -7.03
C CYS A 284 22.68 5.41 -8.45
N GLN A 285 23.74 4.92 -9.09
CA GLN A 285 23.69 4.33 -10.41
C GLN A 285 23.45 2.82 -10.32
N LEU A 286 22.38 2.36 -10.97
CA LEU A 286 22.13 0.94 -11.18
C LEU A 286 23.06 0.39 -12.27
N PRO A 287 23.54 -0.86 -12.14
CA PRO A 287 24.19 -1.53 -13.25
C PRO A 287 23.22 -1.69 -14.42
N PRO A 288 23.70 -1.81 -15.67
CA PRO A 288 22.84 -2.08 -16.83
C PRO A 288 21.96 -3.31 -16.59
N LEU A 289 20.65 -3.09 -16.50
CA LEU A 289 19.66 -4.14 -16.29
C LEU A 289 19.32 -4.77 -17.64
N ASN A 290 20.11 -5.77 -18.05
CA ASN A 290 19.74 -6.63 -19.17
C ASN A 290 19.25 -8.00 -18.65
N SER A 291 18.44 -8.67 -19.46
CA SER A 291 17.83 -9.96 -19.08
C SER A 291 18.86 -11.00 -18.65
N SER A 292 20.03 -11.05 -19.32
CA SER A 292 21.08 -12.01 -18.95
C SER A 292 21.68 -11.71 -17.58
N SER A 293 21.95 -10.44 -17.28
CA SER A 293 22.49 -9.98 -15.99
C SER A 293 21.53 -10.29 -14.85
N ILE A 294 20.23 -10.07 -15.06
CA ILE A 294 19.20 -10.35 -14.05
C ILE A 294 19.13 -11.86 -13.79
N VAL A 295 19.03 -12.68 -14.84
CA VAL A 295 18.98 -14.14 -14.71
C VAL A 295 20.22 -14.68 -14.02
N GLN A 296 21.41 -14.17 -14.37
CA GLN A 296 22.65 -14.56 -13.72
C GLN A 296 22.70 -14.12 -12.24
N CYS A 297 22.27 -12.88 -11.94
CA CYS A 297 22.21 -12.35 -10.58
C CYS A 297 21.28 -13.19 -9.69
N LEU A 298 20.12 -13.60 -10.23
CA LEU A 298 19.14 -14.40 -9.51
C LEU A 298 19.45 -15.90 -9.49
N SER A 299 20.43 -16.36 -10.29
CA SER A 299 20.79 -17.76 -10.37
C SER A 299 21.20 -18.31 -9.00
N LYS A 300 20.57 -19.43 -8.61
CA LYS A 300 20.78 -20.11 -7.32
C LYS A 300 20.48 -19.25 -6.09
N ARG A 301 19.75 -18.14 -6.22
CA ARG A 301 19.28 -17.32 -5.10
C ARG A 301 17.80 -17.53 -4.86
N LYS A 302 17.41 -17.64 -3.59
CA LYS A 302 16.00 -17.59 -3.21
C LYS A 302 15.59 -16.13 -3.13
N VAL A 303 14.68 -15.72 -4.01
CA VAL A 303 14.07 -14.38 -3.96
C VAL A 303 12.82 -14.49 -3.11
N CYS A 304 12.82 -13.84 -1.95
CA CYS A 304 11.61 -13.69 -1.15
C CYS A 304 10.96 -12.36 -1.54
N LEU A 305 9.92 -12.44 -2.39
CA LEU A 305 9.08 -11.29 -2.70
C LEU A 305 8.07 -11.12 -1.56
N PHE A 306 8.36 -10.19 -0.66
CA PHE A 306 7.39 -9.75 0.34
C PHE A 306 6.46 -8.75 -0.31
N PHE A 307 5.35 -9.25 -0.85
CA PHE A 307 4.25 -8.40 -1.24
C PHE A 307 3.57 -7.92 0.04
N CYS A 308 3.96 -6.73 0.51
CA CYS A 308 3.00 -5.93 1.24
C CYS A 308 1.99 -5.53 0.17
N SER A 309 0.78 -6.10 0.19
CA SER A 309 -0.30 -5.70 -0.69
C SER A 309 -0.68 -4.25 -0.35
N LYS A 310 0.14 -3.30 -0.83
CA LYS A 310 -0.32 -1.99 -1.26
C LYS A 310 -1.12 -2.31 -2.51
N TYR A 311 -2.44 -2.31 -2.36
CA TYR A 311 -3.34 -2.57 -3.47
C TYR A 311 -3.05 -1.49 -4.53
N PHE A 312 -2.62 -1.90 -5.72
CA PHE A 312 -2.48 -1.06 -6.90
C PHE A 312 -3.78 -1.12 -7.70
#